data_AF-A0A945PNN9-F1
#
_entry.id   AF-A0A945PNN9-F1
#
_cell.length_a   1.000
_cell.length_b   1.000
_cell.length_c   1.000
_cell.angle_alpha   90.00
_cell.angle_beta   90.00
_cell.angle_gamma   90.00
#
_symmetry.space_group_name_H-M   'P 1'
#
loop_
_entity.id
_entity.type
_entity.pdbx_description
1 polymer ?
#
loop_
_entity_poly.entity_id
_entity_poly.type
_entity_poly.pdbx_seq_one_letter_code
_entity_poly.pdbx_strand_id
1 'polypeptide(L)'
;MVFLAGIDEAGYGPFVGPLTLGYSLFRVRDAEQDLWTVLEPVAVKKPLRTDKQRLWLNDSKLVHSGPHGRARLERTVAAFRQLT
;
A
#
# COMPACT_ATOMS: atom_id res chain seq x y z
N MET A 1 -1.96 -20.29 -12.09
CA MET A 1 -0.97 -19.29 -11.64
C MET A 1 -1.04 -18.12 -12.59
N VAL A 2 -1.30 -16.93 -12.05
CA VAL A 2 -1.40 -15.68 -12.81
C VAL A 2 -0.69 -14.57 -12.04
N PHE A 3 -0.40 -13.47 -12.72
CA PHE A 3 0.14 -12.27 -12.10
C PHE A 3 -0.95 -11.21 -12.03
N LEU A 4 -1.22 -10.70 -10.83
CA LEU A 4 -2.05 -9.53 -10.62
C LEU A 4 -1.16 -8.31 -10.48
N ALA A 5 -1.37 -7.31 -11.34
CA ALA A 5 -0.63 -6.06 -11.32
C ALA A 5 -1.54 -4.90 -10.94
N GLY A 6 -1.05 -4.03 -10.06
CA GLY A 6 -1.68 -2.74 -9.76
C GLY A 6 -0.73 -1.62 -10.14
N ILE A 7 -1.24 -0.58 -10.81
CA ILE A 7 -0.50 0.62 -11.20
C ILE A 7 -1.25 1.81 -10.62
N ASP A 8 -0.50 2.80 -10.14
CA ASP A 8 -1.06 4.03 -9.57
C ASP A 8 -0.09 5.20 -9.78
N GLU A 9 -0.61 6.42 -9.68
CA GLU A 9 0.15 7.66 -9.84
C GLU A 9 0.01 8.60 -8.64
N ALA A 10 1.04 9.44 -8.44
CA ALA A 10 1.01 10.53 -7.48
C ALA A 10 1.65 11.78 -8.08
N GLY A 11 1.05 12.94 -7.79
CA GLY A 11 1.54 14.23 -8.32
C GLY A 11 0.88 14.68 -9.62
N TYR A 12 -0.26 14.09 -10.01
CA TYR A 12 -0.99 14.51 -11.22
C TYR A 12 -1.63 15.92 -11.11
N GLY A 13 -2.06 16.32 -9.92
CA GLY A 13 -2.75 17.60 -9.70
C GLY A 13 -1.86 18.84 -9.51
N PRO A 14 -0.76 18.78 -8.73
CA PRO A 14 0.11 19.94 -8.50
C PRO A 14 0.77 20.46 -9.79
N PHE A 15 0.93 21.79 -9.90
CA PHE A 15 1.61 22.43 -11.03
C PHE A 15 3.14 22.26 -10.99
N VAL A 16 3.69 22.04 -9.79
CA VAL A 16 5.13 21.87 -9.55
C VAL A 16 5.37 20.59 -8.76
N GLY A 17 6.53 19.99 -8.97
CA GLY A 17 6.92 18.71 -8.38
C GLY A 17 6.85 17.56 -9.39
N PRO A 18 7.36 16.37 -9.00
CA PRO A 18 7.41 15.23 -9.89
C PRO A 18 6.03 14.56 -10.01
N LEU A 19 5.71 14.09 -11.22
CA LEU A 19 4.74 13.02 -11.42
C LEU A 19 5.44 11.69 -11.18
N THR A 20 4.93 10.88 -10.26
CA THR A 20 5.48 9.56 -9.94
C THR A 20 4.48 8.50 -10.32
N LEU A 21 4.97 7.45 -10.99
CA LEU A 21 4.22 6.23 -11.28
C LEU A 21 4.78 5.11 -10.42
N GLY A 22 3.89 4.31 -9.84
CA GLY A 22 4.24 3.13 -9.05
C GLY A 22 3.49 1.91 -9.56
N TYR A 23 4.07 0.74 -9.34
CA TYR A 23 3.40 -0.53 -9.61
C TYR A 23 3.65 -1.54 -8.49
N SER A 24 2.77 -2.53 -8.41
CA SER A 24 2.89 -3.71 -7.59
C SER A 24 2.56 -4.95 -8.43
N LEU A 25 3.23 -6.06 -8.16
CA LEU A 25 3.05 -7.32 -8.89
C LEU A 25 2.95 -8.48 -7.90
N PHE A 26 1.83 -9.20 -7.95
CA PHE A 26 1.56 -10.34 -7.08
C PHE A 26 1.44 -11.60 -7.92
N ARG A 27 2.18 -12.65 -7.55
CA ARG A 27 1.99 -13.99 -8.10
C ARG A 27 0.91 -14.70 -7.30
N VAL A 28 -0.23 -14.97 -7.91
CA VAL A 28 -1.40 -15.57 -7.27
C VAL A 28 -1.80 -16.88 -7.95
N ARG A 29 -2.61 -17.68 -7.26
CA ARG A 29 -3.07 -18.98 -7.81
C ARG A 29 -4.09 -18.75 -8.92
N ASP A 30 -5.01 -17.83 -8.66
CA ASP A 30 -6.16 -17.47 -9.49
C ASP A 30 -6.37 -15.93 -9.50
N ALA A 31 -6.98 -15.39 -10.56
CA ALA A 31 -7.18 -13.95 -10.72
C ALA A 31 -8.24 -13.37 -9.77
N GLU A 32 -9.21 -14.19 -9.35
CA GLU A 32 -10.29 -13.81 -8.43
C GLU A 32 -9.87 -13.89 -6.95
N GLN A 33 -8.60 -14.22 -6.68
CA GLN A 33 -8.09 -14.33 -5.33
C GLN A 33 -8.12 -12.96 -4.63
N ASP A 34 -8.94 -12.83 -3.58
CA ASP A 34 -9.01 -11.60 -2.79
C ASP A 34 -7.73 -11.39 -1.96
N LEU A 35 -6.91 -10.45 -2.40
CA LEU A 35 -5.68 -10.08 -1.73
C LEU A 35 -5.91 -9.48 -0.34
N TRP A 36 -7.08 -8.88 -0.07
CA TRP A 36 -7.36 -8.33 1.26
C TRP A 36 -7.48 -9.43 2.30
N THR A 37 -8.19 -10.52 1.98
CA THR A 37 -8.28 -11.70 2.84
C THR A 37 -6.92 -12.36 3.04
N VAL A 38 -6.13 -12.47 1.97
CA VAL A 38 -4.80 -13.13 2.00
C VAL A 38 -3.79 -12.34 2.83
N LEU A 39 -3.82 -11.01 2.74
CA LEU A 39 -2.88 -10.11 3.42
C LEU A 39 -3.36 -9.63 4.79
N GLU A 40 -4.58 -9.98 5.21
CA GLU A 40 -5.20 -9.55 6.47
C GLU A 40 -4.31 -9.73 7.71
N PRO A 41 -3.48 -10.80 7.83
CA PRO A 41 -2.56 -10.96 8.96
C PRO A 41 -1.45 -9.90 9.03
N VAL A 42 -1.14 -9.22 7.93
CA VAL A 42 0.00 -8.28 7.82
C VAL A 42 -0.41 -6.88 7.39
N ALA A 43 -1.56 -6.70 6.75
CA ALA A 43 -2.02 -5.42 6.22
C ALA A 43 -3.53 -5.27 6.36
N VAL A 44 -3.95 -4.08 6.78
CA VAL A 44 -5.37 -3.73 6.93
C VAL A 44 -5.64 -2.30 6.48
N LYS A 45 -6.89 -2.04 6.08
CA LYS A 45 -7.34 -0.71 5.63
C LYS A 45 -7.26 0.37 6.70
N LYS A 46 -7.30 -0.01 7.99
CA LYS A 46 -7.06 0.87 9.14
C LYS A 46 -6.77 0.02 10.38
N PRO A 47 -5.53 -0.03 10.89
CA PRO A 47 -5.21 -0.76 12.11
C PRO A 47 -5.80 -0.06 13.34
N LEU A 48 -6.08 -0.85 14.37
CA LEU A 48 -6.41 -0.31 15.70
C LEU A 48 -5.19 0.44 16.26
N ARG A 49 -5.41 1.41 17.16
CA ARG A 49 -4.30 2.18 17.75
C ARG A 49 -3.29 1.30 18.50
N THR A 50 -3.78 0.22 19.09
CA THR A 50 -3.02 -0.81 19.81
C THR A 50 -2.30 -1.77 18.88
N ASP A 51 -2.75 -1.90 17.63
CA ASP A 51 -2.12 -2.77 16.64
C ASP A 51 -0.92 -2.07 16.02
N LYS A 52 0.26 -2.50 16.46
CA LYS A 52 1.54 -1.99 15.95
C LYS A 52 2.13 -2.90 14.87
N GLN A 53 1.59 -4.09 14.67
CA GLN A 53 2.20 -5.09 13.78
C GLN A 53 1.71 -4.93 12.35
N ARG A 54 0.41 -4.82 12.14
CA ARG A 54 -0.16 -4.74 10.80
C ARG A 54 0.08 -3.38 10.16
N LEU A 55 0.33 -3.41 8.86
CA LEU A 55 0.54 -2.25 8.02
C LEU A 55 -0.79 -1.57 7.73
N TRP A 56 -0.79 -0.23 7.75
CA TRP A 56 -1.92 0.55 7.27
C TRP A 56 -1.78 0.71 5.75
N LEU A 57 -2.53 -0.10 5.00
CA LEU A 57 -2.56 -0.08 3.54
C LEU A 57 -3.94 0.38 3.07
N ASN A 58 -4.01 1.60 2.55
CA ASN A 58 -5.24 2.23 2.06
C ASN A 58 -4.86 3.43 1.17
N ASP A 59 -5.85 4.20 0.72
CA ASP A 59 -5.68 5.49 0.04
C ASP A 59 -4.61 6.35 0.76
N SER A 60 -3.65 6.84 -0.03
CA SER A 60 -2.47 7.52 0.50
C SER A 60 -2.82 8.80 1.27
N LYS A 61 -3.91 9.50 0.92
CA LYS A 61 -4.37 10.71 1.63
C LYS A 61 -4.93 10.34 3.00
N LEU A 62 -5.66 9.23 3.10
CA LEU A 62 -6.15 8.73 4.39
C LEU A 62 -4.99 8.31 5.30
N VAL A 63 -4.02 7.57 4.76
CA VAL A 63 -2.86 7.10 5.54
C VAL A 63 -1.96 8.27 5.95
N HIS A 64 -1.79 9.28 5.08
CA HIS A 64 -0.98 10.48 5.33
C HIS A 64 -1.59 11.46 6.35
N SER A 65 -2.77 11.19 6.89
CA SER A 65 -3.45 12.10 7.83
C SER A 65 -2.71 12.29 9.17
N GLY A 66 -2.64 13.53 9.68
CA GLY A 66 -2.09 13.80 11.01
C GLY A 66 -0.56 13.63 11.14
N PRO A 67 -0.02 13.70 12.37
CA PRO A 67 1.41 13.97 12.61
C PRO A 67 2.35 12.81 12.22
N HIS A 68 1.83 11.58 12.09
CA HIS A 68 2.63 10.40 11.75
C HIS A 68 2.29 9.85 10.35
N GLY A 69 1.57 10.60 9.53
CA GLY A 69 1.09 10.14 8.23
C GLY A 69 2.20 9.66 7.31
N ARG A 70 3.25 10.48 7.17
CA ARG A 70 4.43 10.15 6.37
C ARG A 70 5.13 8.87 6.84
N ALA A 71 5.39 8.74 8.14
CA ALA A 71 6.03 7.55 8.70
C ALA A 71 5.23 6.27 8.45
N ARG A 72 3.88 6.35 8.43
CA ARG A 72 3.03 5.21 8.10
C ARG A 72 3.12 4.80 6.64
N LEU A 73 3.14 5.76 5.71
CA LEU A 73 3.37 5.49 4.30
C LEU A 73 4.74 4.85 4.07
N GLU A 74 5.80 5.46 4.62
CA GLU A 74 7.18 4.98 4.49
C GLU A 74 7.34 3.55 5.01
N ARG A 75 6.71 3.23 6.16
CA ARG A 75 6.73 1.87 6.72
C ARG A 75 6.10 0.84 5.77
N THR A 76 4.93 1.15 5.20
CA THR A 76 4.24 0.22 4.29
C THR A 76 5.06 0.01 3.02
N VAL A 77 5.59 1.08 2.42
CA VAL A 77 6.46 0.99 1.22
C VAL A 77 7.73 0.18 1.52
N ALA A 78 8.39 0.44 2.65
CA ALA A 78 9.59 -0.28 3.04
C ALA A 78 9.34 -1.79 3.21
N ALA A 79 8.19 -2.18 3.77
CA ALA A 79 7.84 -3.59 3.93
C ALA A 79 7.69 -4.30 2.58
N PHE A 80 7.00 -3.69 1.60
CA PHE A 80 6.86 -4.29 0.26
C PHE A 80 8.19 -4.30 -0.51
N ARG A 81 9.04 -3.28 -0.34
CA ARG A 81 10.38 -3.26 -0.95
C ARG A 81 11.28 -4.39 -0.48
N GLN A 82 11.06 -4.96 0.70
CA GLN A 82 11.83 -6.12 1.19
C GLN A 82 11.43 -7.45 0.51
N LEU A 83 10.35 -7.46 -0.29
CA LEU A 83 9.86 -8.67 -0.98
C LEU A 83 10.45 -8.84 -2.39
N THR A 84 11.14 -7.83 -2.91
CA THR A 84 11.92 -7.86 -4.16
C THR A 84 13.38 -8.20 -3.88
#